data_AF-A0A3M1QWQ6-F1
#
_entry.id   AF-A0A3M1QWQ6-F1
#
_cell.length_a   1.000
_cell.length_b   1.000
_cell.length_c   1.000
_cell.angle_alpha   90.00
_cell.angle_beta   90.00
_cell.angle_gamma   90.00
#
_symmetry.space_group_name_H-M   'P 1'
#
loop_
_entity.id
_entity.type
_entity.pdbx_description
1 polymer ?
#
loop_
_entity_poly.entity_id
_entity_poly.type
_entity_poly.pdbx_seq_one_letter_code
_entity_poly.pdbx_strand_id
1 'polypeptide(L)'
;MMMKSKHVSAGTRVRVAAPGPVPMWSTWECDNQRTSTAVKRRLQQLYFNGDRRVSAEVVYVASEHERERLRRSERVKLQLRDAAGSTVVITACANNIRPA
;
A
#
# COMPACT_ATOMS: atom_id res chain seq x y z
N MET A 1 17.77 9.06 -15.31
CA MET A 1 16.35 9.13 -15.75
C MET A 1 15.50 9.42 -14.53
N MET A 2 14.92 10.61 -14.45
CA MET A 2 14.05 11.02 -13.35
C MET A 2 12.68 10.35 -13.57
N MET A 3 12.38 9.30 -12.79
CA MET A 3 11.08 8.64 -12.87
C MET A 3 10.02 9.64 -12.39
N LYS A 4 9.22 10.17 -13.32
CA LYS A 4 8.04 10.97 -12.99
C LYS A 4 7.21 10.18 -11.98
N SER A 5 7.09 10.69 -10.76
CA SER A 5 6.24 10.12 -9.72
C SER A 5 4.86 9.92 -10.34
N LYS A 6 4.45 8.66 -10.52
CA LYS A 6 3.12 8.36 -11.08
C LYS A 6 2.10 8.80 -10.04
N HIS A 7 1.46 9.93 -10.28
CA HIS A 7 0.33 10.39 -9.48
C HIS A 7 -0.86 9.47 -9.77
N VAL A 8 -0.96 8.40 -9.00
CA VAL A 8 -2.11 7.50 -9.03
C VAL A 8 -3.18 8.10 -8.11
N SER A 9 -4.35 8.36 -8.66
CA SER A 9 -5.49 8.92 -7.93
C SER A 9 -5.98 7.95 -6.85
N ALA A 10 -6.53 8.50 -5.76
CA ALA A 10 -7.25 7.70 -4.78
C ALA A 10 -8.40 6.92 -5.45
N GLY A 11 -8.68 5.72 -4.95
CA GLY A 11 -9.65 4.78 -5.54
C GLY A 11 -9.09 3.94 -6.68
N THR A 12 -7.87 4.22 -7.16
CA THR A 12 -7.27 3.40 -8.22
C THR A 12 -6.77 2.08 -7.66
N ARG A 13 -7.19 0.98 -8.29
CA ARG A 13 -6.63 -0.34 -8.01
C ARG A 13 -5.23 -0.46 -8.57
N VAL A 14 -4.30 -0.94 -7.74
CA VAL A 14 -2.89 -1.02 -8.07
C VAL A 14 -2.31 -2.39 -7.75
N ARG A 15 -1.18 -2.70 -8.37
CA ARG A 15 -0.33 -3.85 -8.05
C ARG A 15 1.11 -3.39 -7.88
N VAL A 16 1.88 -4.17 -7.13
CA VAL A 16 3.33 -4.01 -7.09
C VAL A 16 3.89 -4.22 -8.51
N ALA A 17 4.77 -3.33 -8.94
CA ALA A 17 5.40 -3.41 -10.26
C ALA A 17 6.58 -4.38 -10.25
N ALA A 18 7.44 -4.29 -9.24
CA ALA A 18 8.57 -5.17 -8.98
C ALA A 18 8.39 -5.85 -7.61
N PRO A 19 7.96 -7.13 -7.59
CA PRO A 19 7.86 -7.90 -6.36
C PRO A 19 9.19 -8.04 -5.62
N GLY A 20 9.13 -8.14 -4.29
CA GLY A 20 10.33 -8.24 -3.46
C GLY A 20 10.02 -8.31 -1.97
N PRO A 21 11.05 -8.27 -1.11
CA PRO A 21 10.84 -8.25 0.33
C PRO A 21 10.11 -6.98 0.77
N VAL A 22 9.39 -7.08 1.89
CA VAL A 22 8.72 -5.92 2.52
C VAL A 22 9.79 -4.93 2.97
N PRO A 23 9.76 -3.67 2.50
CA PRO A 23 10.71 -2.66 2.97
C PRO A 23 10.54 -2.38 4.47
N MET A 24 11.63 -2.17 5.21
CA MET A 24 11.58 -1.92 6.67
C MET A 24 10.74 -0.70 7.07
N TRP A 25 10.62 0.29 6.20
CA TRP A 25 9.80 1.48 6.43
C TRP A 25 8.32 1.27 6.11
N SER A 26 7.95 0.16 5.48
CA SER A 26 6.56 -0.15 5.15
C SER A 26 5.86 -0.61 6.42
N THR A 27 4.96 0.22 6.92
CA THR A 27 4.14 -0.04 8.10
C THR A 27 2.67 -0.14 7.73
N TRP A 28 1.87 -0.70 8.63
CA TRP A 28 0.42 -0.68 8.55
C TRP A 28 -0.18 0.28 9.58
N GLU A 29 -1.34 0.85 9.27
CA GLU A 29 -2.10 1.69 10.20
C GLU A 29 -2.70 0.87 11.34
N CYS A 30 -2.95 1.52 12.47
CA CYS A 30 -3.71 0.92 13.56
C CYS A 30 -5.19 0.83 13.18
N ASP A 31 -5.77 -0.38 13.23
CA ASP A 31 -7.17 -0.64 12.90
C ASP A 31 -8.01 -0.99 14.14
N ASN A 32 -7.58 -0.53 15.32
CA ASN A 32 -8.21 -0.82 16.62
C ASN A 32 -8.45 -2.32 16.85
N GLN A 33 -7.46 -3.16 16.52
CA GLN A 33 -7.49 -4.63 16.70
C GLN A 33 -8.55 -5.37 15.87
N ARG A 34 -9.15 -4.74 14.85
CA ARG A 34 -10.09 -5.42 13.94
C ARG A 34 -9.44 -6.58 13.19
N THR A 35 -8.15 -6.44 12.86
CA THR A 35 -7.37 -7.46 12.17
C THR A 35 -6.19 -7.88 13.02
N SER A 36 -5.98 -9.19 13.15
CA SER A 36 -4.84 -9.73 13.90
C SER A 36 -3.51 -9.31 13.25
N THR A 37 -2.48 -9.07 14.06
CA THR A 37 -1.13 -8.71 13.56
C THR A 37 -0.58 -9.74 12.55
N ALA A 38 -0.87 -11.03 12.76
CA ALA A 38 -0.47 -12.09 11.84
C ALA A 38 -1.09 -11.91 10.43
N VAL A 39 -2.37 -11.53 10.37
CA VAL A 39 -3.07 -11.28 9.10
C VAL A 39 -2.52 -10.03 8.42
N LYS A 40 -2.29 -8.94 9.16
CA LYS A 40 -1.68 -7.72 8.61
C LYS A 40 -0.32 -7.99 7.96
N ARG A 41 0.55 -8.70 8.69
CA ARG A 41 1.88 -9.10 8.19
C ARG A 41 1.77 -9.99 6.96
N ARG A 42 0.87 -10.98 6.98
CA ARG A 42 0.62 -11.85 5.84
C ARG A 42 0.14 -11.06 4.61
N LEU A 43 -0.85 -10.18 4.76
CA LEU A 43 -1.39 -9.36 3.67
C LEU A 43 -0.31 -8.47 3.06
N GLN A 44 0.48 -7.82 3.90
CA GLN A 44 1.61 -7.00 3.46
C GLN A 44 2.61 -7.85 2.66
N GLN A 45 3.03 -9.00 3.20
CA GLN A 45 3.96 -9.90 2.51
C GLN A 45 3.41 -10.38 1.16
N LEU A 46 2.14 -10.78 1.11
CA LEU A 46 1.49 -11.23 -0.12
C LEU A 46 1.45 -10.12 -1.17
N TYR A 47 1.13 -8.88 -0.78
CA TYR A 47 1.14 -7.74 -1.69
C TYR A 47 2.53 -7.49 -2.27
N PHE A 48 3.56 -7.41 -1.43
CA PHE A 48 4.94 -7.16 -1.90
C PHE A 48 5.51 -8.33 -2.71
N ASN A 49 5.04 -9.55 -2.50
CA ASN A 49 5.36 -10.72 -3.34
C ASN A 49 4.59 -10.72 -4.68
N GLY A 50 3.66 -9.78 -4.89
CA GLY A 50 2.86 -9.71 -6.13
C GLY A 50 1.78 -10.78 -6.23
N ASP A 51 1.33 -11.32 -5.10
CA ASP A 51 0.30 -12.36 -5.06
C ASP A 51 -1.06 -11.81 -5.54
N ARG A 52 -1.71 -12.56 -6.45
CA ARG A 52 -2.97 -12.14 -7.09
C ARG A 52 -4.19 -12.22 -6.16
N ARG A 53 -4.07 -12.90 -5.00
CA ARG A 53 -5.16 -13.05 -4.03
C ARG A 53 -5.39 -11.80 -3.19
N VAL A 54 -4.46 -10.85 -3.23
CA VAL A 54 -4.57 -9.57 -2.53
C VAL A 54 -4.84 -8.47 -3.53
N SER A 55 -5.96 -7.77 -3.34
CA SER A 55 -6.25 -6.53 -4.04
C SER A 55 -5.66 -5.36 -3.27
N ALA A 56 -5.20 -4.32 -3.97
CA ALA A 56 -4.71 -3.09 -3.37
C ALA A 56 -5.34 -1.88 -4.06
N GLU A 57 -5.70 -0.87 -3.27
CA GLU A 57 -6.30 0.37 -3.75
C GLU A 57 -5.63 1.57 -3.10
N VAL A 58 -5.41 2.64 -3.85
CA VAL A 58 -4.84 3.89 -3.32
C VAL A 58 -5.85 4.57 -2.42
N VAL A 59 -5.48 4.82 -1.16
CA VAL A 59 -6.37 5.44 -0.17
C VAL A 59 -6.20 6.95 -0.19
N TYR A 60 -7.32 7.66 -0.03
CA TYR A 60 -7.31 9.09 0.19
C TYR A 60 -6.67 9.42 1.56
N VAL A 61 -5.70 10.34 1.56
CA VAL A 61 -5.10 10.87 2.79
C VAL A 61 -5.69 12.25 3.05
N ALA A 62 -6.53 12.36 4.08
CA ALA A 62 -7.26 13.59 4.41
C ALA A 62 -6.36 14.69 4.99
N SER A 63 -5.35 14.32 5.78
CA SER A 63 -4.40 15.28 6.35
C SER A 63 -3.42 15.78 5.28
N GLU A 64 -3.44 17.09 5.02
CA GLU A 64 -2.52 17.72 4.07
C GLU A 64 -1.05 17.54 4.48
N HIS A 65 -0.76 17.67 5.77
CA HIS A 65 0.58 17.44 6.30
C HIS A 65 1.07 16.00 6.05
N GLU A 66 0.20 15.01 6.27
CA GLU A 66 0.56 13.62 6.00
C GLU A 66 0.74 13.35 4.51
N ARG A 67 -0.12 13.94 3.67
CA ARG A 67 -0.03 13.84 2.22
C ARG A 67 1.30 14.40 1.72
N GLU A 68 1.71 15.57 2.20
CA GLU A 68 2.97 16.19 1.82
C GLU A 68 4.17 15.38 2.31
N ARG A 69 4.12 14.84 3.54
CA ARG A 69 5.15 13.94 4.08
C ARG A 69 5.34 12.68 3.23
N LEU A 70 4.24 12.05 2.83
CA LEU A 70 4.24 10.86 1.98
C LEU A 70 4.78 11.19 0.58
N ARG A 71 4.34 12.31 0.00
CA ARG A 71 4.80 12.80 -1.31
C ARG A 71 6.31 13.03 -1.33
N ARG A 72 6.87 13.74 -0.33
CA ARG A 72 8.32 13.98 -0.19
C ARG A 72 9.13 12.70 -0.05
N SER A 73 8.52 11.65 0.51
CA SER A 73 9.15 10.35 0.71
C SER A 73 8.89 9.36 -0.42
N GLU A 74 8.23 9.78 -1.50
CA GLU A 74 7.77 8.92 -2.61
C GLU A 74 6.91 7.72 -2.14
N ARG A 75 6.08 7.94 -1.14
CA ARG A 75 5.22 6.92 -0.52
C ARG A 75 3.74 7.20 -0.75
N VAL A 76 2.94 6.16 -0.68
CA VAL A 76 1.47 6.19 -0.76
C VAL A 76 0.86 5.26 0.26
N LYS A 77 -0.35 5.56 0.71
CA LYS A 77 -1.16 4.64 1.51
C LYS A 77 -2.00 3.76 0.59
N LEU A 78 -1.94 2.46 0.80
CA LEU A 78 -2.72 1.46 0.06
C LEU A 78 -3.59 0.66 1.01
N GLN A 79 -4.86 0.48 0.67
CA GLN A 79 -5.73 -0.46 1.35
C GLN A 79 -5.64 -1.81 0.66
N LEU A 80 -5.11 -2.79 1.38
CA LEU A 80 -5.07 -4.18 0.94
C LEU A 80 -6.36 -4.86 1.38
N ARG A 81 -6.88 -5.76 0.53
CA ARG A 81 -8.03 -6.61 0.83
C ARG A 81 -7.83 -7.99 0.25
N ASP A 82 -8.07 -9.02 1.06
CA ASP A 82 -8.11 -10.42 0.61
C ASP A 82 -9.53 -10.91 0.31
N ALA A 83 -9.62 -12.14 -0.19
CA ALA A 83 -10.88 -12.81 -0.48
C ALA A 83 -11.74 -13.09 0.77
N ALA A 84 -11.13 -13.17 1.95
CA ALA A 84 -11.84 -13.37 3.22
C ALA A 84 -12.45 -12.06 3.76
N GLY A 85 -12.16 -10.92 3.11
CA GLY A 85 -12.66 -9.60 3.52
C GLY A 85 -11.80 -8.91 4.57
N SER A 86 -10.64 -9.47 4.93
CA SER A 86 -9.67 -8.82 5.81
C SER A 86 -9.05 -7.62 5.10
N THR A 87 -8.92 -6.50 5.80
CA THR A 87 -8.39 -5.26 5.22
C THR A 87 -7.27 -4.68 6.08
N VAL A 88 -6.22 -4.16 5.43
CA VAL A 88 -5.15 -3.42 6.11
C VAL A 88 -4.69 -2.25 5.26
N VAL A 89 -4.48 -1.09 5.87
CA VAL A 89 -3.86 0.06 5.19
C VAL A 89 -2.36 -0.01 5.42
N ILE A 90 -1.57 -0.07 4.35
CA ILE A 90 -0.10 -0.10 4.40
C ILE A 90 0.50 1.13 3.72
N THR A 91 1.76 1.43 4.03
CA THR A 91 2.56 2.38 3.26
C THR A 91 3.39 1.66 2.20
N ALA A 92 3.32 2.08 0.94
CA ALA A 92 4.08 1.51 -0.17
C ALA A 92 4.79 2.59 -0.99
N CYS A 93 5.70 2.18 -1.89
CA CYS A 93 6.47 3.09 -2.73
C CYS A 93 5.64 3.48 -3.97
N ALA A 94 5.47 4.79 -4.20
CA ALA A 94 4.72 5.34 -5.31
C ALA A 94 5.31 4.95 -6.67
N ASN A 95 6.63 4.78 -6.74
CA ASN A 95 7.34 4.41 -7.96
C ASN A 95 7.29 2.90 -8.25
N ASN A 96 6.94 2.07 -7.25
CA ASN A 96 6.83 0.62 -7.39
C ASN A 96 5.38 0.13 -7.49
N ILE A 97 4.46 1.00 -7.91
CA ILE A 97 3.07 0.63 -8.17
C ILE A 97 2.69 0.87 -9.62
N ARG A 98 1.81 0.00 -10.12
CA ARG A 98 1.17 0.13 -11.43
C ARG A 98 -0.33 -0.06 -11.29
N PRO A 99 -1.15 0.58 -12.15
CA PRO A 99 -2.57 0.25 -12.26
C PRO A 99 -2.75 -1.26 -12.46
N ALA A 100 -3.74 -1.82 -11.74
CA ALA A 100 -4.02 -3.26 -11.68
C ALA A 100 -4.75 -3.79 -12.92
#